data_AF-A0A8H6FT29-F1
#
_entry.id   AF-A0A8H6FT29-F1
#
_cell.length_a   1.000
_cell.length_b   1.000
_cell.length_c   1.000
_cell.angle_alpha   90.00
_cell.angle_beta   90.00
_cell.angle_gamma   90.00
#
_symmetry.space_group_name_H-M   'P 1'
#
loop_
_entity.id
_entity.type
_entity.pdbx_description
1 polymer ?
#
loop_
_entity_poly.entity_id
_entity_poly.type
_entity_poly.pdbx_seq_one_letter_code
_entity_poly.pdbx_strand_id
1 'polypeptide(L)'
;MTRQNIMCHADVGLMSNHWIKNYPRPFANFNTWHKCRNFDEVLDLAYKHQVPTPLPENYTWPVVEGSRIWDDEPQPGEWEGMIEGFGS
;
A
#
# COMPACT_ATOMS: atom_id res chain seq x y z
N MET A 1 6.62 -18.30 -16.08
CA MET A 1 5.26 -17.78 -16.41
C MET A 1 4.89 -16.54 -15.57
N THR A 2 5.87 -15.77 -15.07
CA THR A 2 5.64 -14.69 -14.09
C THR A 2 5.09 -13.41 -14.72
N ARG A 3 5.55 -13.06 -15.93
CA ARG A 3 5.09 -11.85 -16.63
C ARG A 3 3.58 -11.86 -16.89
N GLN A 4 3.04 -12.99 -17.32
CA GLN A 4 1.61 -13.14 -17.60
C GLN A 4 0.78 -13.05 -16.33
N ASN A 5 1.28 -13.59 -15.21
CA ASN A 5 0.63 -13.49 -13.92
C ASN A 5 0.57 -12.02 -13.44
N ILE A 6 1.67 -11.28 -13.53
CA ILE A 6 1.70 -9.84 -13.16
C ILE A 6 0.73 -9.02 -14.01
N MET A 7 0.67 -9.26 -15.33
CA MET A 7 -0.24 -8.50 -16.21
C MET A 7 -1.71 -8.74 -15.90
N CYS A 8 -2.09 -9.96 -15.52
CA CYS A 8 -3.48 -10.29 -15.16
C CYS A 8 -3.86 -9.76 -13.77
N HIS A 9 -2.92 -9.70 -12.84
CA HIS A 9 -3.14 -9.33 -11.45
C HIS A 9 -2.63 -7.91 -11.10
N ALA A 10 -2.38 -7.07 -12.11
CA ALA A 10 -2.03 -5.67 -11.89
C ALA A 10 -3.25 -4.95 -11.32
N ASP A 11 -3.09 -4.44 -10.09
CA ASP A 11 -4.15 -3.78 -9.33
C ASP A 11 -3.85 -2.28 -9.19
N VAL A 12 -4.89 -1.47 -9.31
CA VAL A 12 -4.88 -0.01 -9.02
C VAL A 12 -5.56 0.29 -7.67
N GLY A 13 -5.89 -0.75 -6.92
CA GLY A 13 -6.36 -0.64 -5.55
C GLY A 13 -5.43 0.21 -4.70
N LEU A 14 -6.01 0.96 -3.78
CA LEU A 14 -5.26 1.74 -2.81
C LEU A 14 -4.51 0.78 -1.88
N MET A 15 -3.19 0.70 -2.04
CA MET A 15 -2.31 0.00 -1.10
C MET A 15 -2.13 0.90 0.13
N SER A 16 -2.90 0.63 1.19
CA SER A 16 -2.74 1.34 2.45
C SER A 16 -1.38 1.01 3.07
N ASN A 17 -0.82 1.91 3.86
CA ASN A 17 0.33 1.58 4.67
C ASN A 17 -0.01 1.68 6.16
N HIS A 18 0.58 0.80 6.96
CA HIS A 18 0.46 0.80 8.42
C HIS A 18 1.69 1.45 9.04
N TRP A 19 1.49 2.13 10.17
CA TRP A 19 2.57 2.70 10.95
C TRP A 19 2.95 1.73 12.06
N ILE A 20 4.21 1.31 12.10
CA ILE A 20 4.76 0.49 13.18
C ILE A 20 5.67 1.38 14.02
N LYS A 21 5.54 1.26 15.34
CA LYS A 21 6.34 2.01 16.31
C LYS A 21 7.82 1.72 16.09
N ASN A 22 8.65 2.76 16.21
CA ASN A 22 10.10 2.71 15.99
C ASN A 22 10.54 2.34 14.56
N TYR A 23 9.63 2.31 13.58
CA TYR A 23 9.98 2.04 12.20
C TYR A 23 9.90 3.34 11.36
N PRO A 24 10.98 3.74 10.65
CA PRO A 24 11.07 5.06 10.01
C PRO A 24 10.27 5.20 8.70
N ARG A 25 9.70 4.12 8.18
CA ARG A 25 8.94 4.09 6.92
C ARG A 25 7.61 3.36 7.09
N PRO A 26 6.54 3.78 6.42
CA PRO A 26 5.27 3.08 6.57
C PRO A 26 5.36 1.67 5.96
N PHE A 27 4.74 0.68 6.60
CA PHE A 27 4.76 -0.72 6.16
C PHE A 27 3.59 -0.99 5.21
N ALA A 28 3.87 -1.49 4.01
CA ALA A 28 2.86 -1.66 2.98
C ALA A 28 1.89 -2.80 3.31
N ASN A 29 0.59 -2.51 3.26
CA ASN A 29 -0.47 -3.51 3.33
C ASN A 29 -0.84 -3.97 1.92
N PHE A 30 -0.56 -5.23 1.62
CA PHE A 30 -0.91 -5.85 0.35
C PHE A 30 -2.24 -6.59 0.38
N ASN A 31 -2.97 -6.57 1.50
CA ASN A 31 -4.29 -7.19 1.60
C ASN A 31 -5.37 -6.29 0.99
N THR A 32 -5.29 -6.05 -0.33
CA THR A 32 -6.31 -5.33 -1.09
C THR A 32 -7.16 -6.32 -1.88
N TRP A 33 -8.44 -5.98 -2.11
CA TRP A 33 -9.28 -6.78 -2.98
C TRP A 33 -8.87 -6.60 -4.45
N HIS A 34 -8.14 -7.58 -4.96
CA HIS A 34 -7.66 -7.55 -6.33
C HIS A 34 -8.81 -7.70 -7.34
N LYS A 35 -8.89 -6.75 -8.28
CA LYS A 35 -9.74 -6.84 -9.46
C LYS A 35 -8.88 -6.73 -10.70
N CYS A 36 -9.03 -7.64 -11.66
CA CYS A 36 -8.27 -7.58 -12.92
C CYS A 36 -8.66 -6.32 -13.70
N ARG A 37 -7.65 -5.57 -14.20
CA ARG A 37 -7.81 -4.34 -14.99
C ARG A 37 -6.94 -4.39 -16.25
N ASN A 38 -7.13 -3.42 -17.16
CA ASN A 38 -6.31 -3.29 -18.36
C ASN A 38 -4.89 -2.84 -17.98
N PHE A 39 -3.90 -3.71 -18.20
CA PHE A 39 -2.52 -3.49 -17.81
C PHE A 39 -1.90 -2.22 -18.41
N ASP A 40 -2.23 -1.88 -19.66
CA ASP A 40 -1.63 -0.73 -20.35
C ASP A 40 -2.08 0.60 -19.71
N GLU A 41 -3.34 0.68 -19.28
CA GLU A 41 -3.87 1.83 -18.55
C GLU A 41 -3.25 1.96 -17.16
N VAL A 42 -3.01 0.84 -16.48
CA VAL A 42 -2.33 0.82 -15.18
C VAL A 42 -0.88 1.31 -15.31
N LEU A 43 -0.17 0.92 -16.37
CA LEU A 43 1.17 1.39 -16.63
C LEU A 43 1.21 2.91 -16.88
N ASP A 44 0.33 3.42 -17.73
CA ASP A 44 0.25 4.86 -18.02
C ASP A 44 -0.05 5.67 -16.74
N LEU A 45 -0.98 5.18 -15.91
CA LEU A 45 -1.27 5.79 -14.61
C LEU A 45 -0.03 5.78 -13.70
N ALA A 46 0.69 4.67 -13.62
CA ALA A 46 1.90 4.56 -12.80
C ALA A 46 2.97 5.56 -13.25
N TYR A 47 3.21 5.69 -14.55
CA TYR A 47 4.19 6.65 -15.08
C TYR A 47 3.79 8.11 -14.85
N LYS A 48 2.49 8.43 -14.92
CA LYS A 48 1.98 9.79 -14.68
C LYS A 48 2.03 10.21 -13.22
N HIS A 49 1.84 9.26 -12.29
CA HIS A 49 1.69 9.53 -10.86
C HIS A 49 2.88 9.07 -10.00
N GLN A 50 3.97 8.60 -10.61
CA GLN A 50 5.18 8.24 -9.88
C GLN A 50 5.74 9.44 -9.10
N VAL A 51 6.21 9.19 -7.88
CA VAL A 51 6.90 10.21 -7.09
C VAL A 51 8.23 10.60 -7.76
N PRO A 52 8.63 11.88 -7.72
CA PRO A 52 9.92 12.30 -8.25
C PRO A 52 11.06 11.54 -7.56
N THR A 53 11.97 10.99 -8.36
CA THR A 53 13.26 10.46 -7.89
C THR A 53 14.37 11.43 -8.32
N PRO A 54 15.28 11.85 -7.43
CA PRO A 54 15.43 11.46 -6.03
C PRO A 54 14.42 12.15 -5.10
N LEU A 55 14.10 11.48 -3.98
CA LEU A 55 13.37 12.11 -2.88
C LEU A 55 14.17 13.31 -2.34
N PRO A 56 13.51 14.37 -1.83
CA PRO A 56 14.22 15.44 -1.15
C PRO A 56 14.98 14.89 0.06
N GLU A 57 16.17 15.44 0.31
CA GLU A 57 17.18 14.93 1.25
C GLU A 57 16.70 14.78 2.70
N ASN A 58 15.57 15.42 3.06
CA ASN A 58 14.94 15.36 4.37
C ASN A 58 13.43 15.01 4.28
N TYR A 59 13.09 14.01 3.47
CA TYR A 59 11.70 13.54 3.38
C TYR A 59 11.34 12.66 4.58
N THR A 60 10.59 13.24 5.53
CA THR A 60 9.93 12.48 6.60
C THR A 60 8.57 12.04 6.10
N TRP A 61 8.24 10.75 6.21
CA TRP A 61 6.92 10.24 5.86
C TRP A 61 5.89 10.82 6.85
N PRO A 62 4.98 11.71 6.41
CA PRO A 62 4.02 12.30 7.34
C PRO A 62 3.00 11.25 7.75
N VAL A 63 2.85 11.05 9.06
CA VAL A 63 1.78 10.24 9.63
C VAL A 63 0.47 11.00 9.46
N VAL A 64 -0.46 10.44 8.68
CA VAL A 64 -1.77 11.06 8.42
C VAL A 64 -2.55 11.14 9.74
N GLU A 65 -3.21 12.26 10.00
CA GLU A 65 -4.04 12.48 11.18
C GLU A 65 -5.17 11.43 11.24
N GLY A 66 -5.27 10.71 12.36
CA GLY A 66 -6.22 9.59 12.54
C GLY A 66 -5.68 8.21 12.15
N SER A 67 -4.44 8.09 11.68
CA SER A 67 -3.84 6.78 11.42
C SER A 67 -3.45 6.04 12.71
N ARG A 68 -3.73 4.73 12.75
CA ARG A 68 -3.39 3.86 13.87
C ARG A 68 -1.92 3.47 13.80
N ILE A 69 -1.20 3.68 14.90
CA ILE A 69 0.19 3.25 15.08
C ILE A 69 0.17 1.93 15.87
N TRP A 70 0.77 0.90 15.31
CA TRP A 70 0.87 -0.43 15.91
C TRP A 70 2.20 -0.59 16.65
N ASP A 71 2.21 -1.30 17.77
CA ASP A 71 3.46 -1.58 18.51
C ASP A 71 4.34 -2.59 17.76
N ASP A 72 3.74 -3.59 17.09
CA ASP A 72 4.41 -4.65 16.31
C ASP A 72 3.65 -4.98 15.00
N GLU A 73 4.27 -5.72 14.07
CA GLU A 73 3.62 -6.19 12.83
C GLU A 73 2.58 -7.29 13.14
N PRO A 74 1.29 -7.09 12.76
CA PRO A 74 0.23 -8.04 13.09
C PRO A 74 0.42 -9.36 12.34
N GLN A 75 0.17 -10.48 13.02
CA GLN A 75 0.34 -11.82 12.44
C GLN A 75 -0.82 -12.18 11.50
N PRO A 76 -0.64 -13.08 10.51
CA PRO A 76 -1.63 -13.47 9.49
C PRO A 76 -3.07 -13.79 9.96
N GLY A 77 -3.31 -14.05 11.25
CA GLY A 77 -4.65 -14.26 11.83
C GLY A 77 -5.29 -13.05 12.51
N GLU A 78 -4.59 -11.94 12.71
CA GLU A 78 -5.12 -10.72 13.36
C GLU A 78 -5.66 -9.69 12.35
N TRP A 79 -5.46 -9.91 11.05
CA TRP A 79 -5.89 -8.99 9.98
C TRP A 79 -7.41 -8.90 9.81
N GLU A 80 -8.19 -9.85 10.33
CA GLU A 80 -9.66 -9.82 10.29
C GLU A 80 -10.23 -8.64 11.12
N GLY A 81 -9.58 -8.29 12.24
CA GLY A 81 -9.92 -7.11 13.05
C GLY A 81 -9.46 -5.78 12.44
N MET A 82 -8.75 -5.79 11.31
CA MET A 82 -8.28 -4.57 10.61
C MET A 82 -9.26 -4.07 9.55
N ILE A 83 -10.13 -4.95 9.03
CA ILE A 83 -11.12 -4.60 8.00
C ILE A 83 -12.34 -3.90 8.64
N GLU A 84 -12.72 -4.29 9.85
CA GLU A 84 -13.90 -3.76 10.56
C GLU A 84 -13.72 -2.32 11.09
N GLY A 85 -12.48 -1.83 11.19
CA GLY A 85 -12.18 -0.48 11.67
C GLY A 85 -12.31 0.65 10.62
N PHE A 86 -12.55 0.31 9.36
CA PHE A 86 -12.77 1.28 8.27
C PHE A 86 -14.25 1.40 7.88
N GLY A 87 -15.15 0.66 8.56
CA GLY A 87 -16.59 0.66 8.35
C GLY A 87 -17.35 1.19 9.55
N SER A 88 -17.25 2.50 9.83
CA SER A 88 -18.25 3.24 10.60
C SER A 88 -18.30 4.69 10.14
#